data_AF-A0A182EUG2-F1
#
_entry.id   AF-A0A182EUG2-F1
#
_cell.length_a   1.000
_cell.length_b   1.000
_cell.length_c   1.000
_cell.angle_alpha   90.00
_cell.angle_beta   90.00
_cell.angle_gamma   90.00
#
_symmetry.space_group_name_H-M   'P 1'
#
loop_
_entity.id
_entity.type
_entity.pdbx_description
1 polymer ?
#
loop_
_entity_poly.entity_id
_entity_poly.type
_entity_poly.pdbx_seq_one_letter_code
_entity_poly.pdbx_strand_id
1 'polypeptide(L)'
;HVNVSGKIVVTVQNYRGYSETVKYRHSVKLFESLGAIGVLIKSITPFSINSPHAGGGAEGAKIPAASLTTEQADMIERLCQHGEKVIIRMNMKSHNEDFTTSRNLIFQITGFKQANEVILLSAHIDSWDVGQGALDNGGGCAAIWSALHSLKQLAKINPAFKPKRFIN
;
A
#
# COMPACT_ATOMS: atom_id res chain seq x y z
N HIS A 1 6.16 15.47 28.15
CA HIS A 1 6.77 14.62 27.12
C HIS A 1 6.60 13.15 27.50
N VAL A 2 6.13 12.31 26.58
CA VAL A 2 6.05 10.86 26.81
C VAL A 2 7.44 10.27 26.59
N ASN A 3 8.03 9.65 27.62
CA ASN A 3 9.31 8.95 27.48
C ASN A 3 9.09 7.58 26.83
N VAL A 4 9.59 7.42 25.61
CA VAL A 4 9.50 6.19 24.80
C VAL A 4 10.79 5.36 24.81
N SER A 5 11.85 5.84 25.46
CA SER A 5 13.14 5.15 25.52
C SER A 5 13.00 3.77 26.18
N GLY A 6 13.49 2.72 25.50
CA GLY A 6 13.40 1.34 25.96
C GLY A 6 12.00 0.72 25.85
N LYS A 7 11.04 1.36 25.16
CA LYS A 7 9.65 0.90 25.05
C LYS A 7 9.23 0.60 23.62
N ILE A 8 8.20 -0.24 23.48
CA ILE A 8 7.45 -0.38 22.24
C ILE A 8 6.44 0.76 22.16
N VAL A 9 6.43 1.49 21.05
CA VAL A 9 5.46 2.54 20.78
C VAL A 9 4.28 1.93 20.02
N VAL A 10 3.07 2.16 20.50
CA VAL A 10 1.83 1.81 19.78
C VAL A 10 1.15 3.09 19.35
N THR A 11 0.94 3.28 18.05
CA THR A 11 0.17 4.42 17.54
C THR A 11 -1.31 4.05 17.52
N VAL A 12 -2.16 4.95 18.00
CA VAL A 12 -3.63 4.79 18.00
C VAL A 12 -4.27 6.06 17.44
N GLN A 13 -3.83 6.44 16.25
CA GLN A 13 -4.34 7.63 15.57
C GLN A 13 -5.77 7.41 15.04
N ASN A 14 -6.55 8.49 15.01
CA ASN A 14 -7.80 8.52 14.27
C ASN A 14 -7.52 8.58 12.76
N TYR A 15 -8.28 7.81 11.97
CA TYR A 15 -8.21 7.88 10.52
C TYR A 15 -8.88 9.18 10.04
N ARG A 16 -8.15 9.98 9.27
CA ARG A 16 -8.63 11.26 8.71
C ARG A 16 -8.49 11.31 7.18
N GLY A 17 -8.48 10.14 6.55
CA GLY A 17 -8.10 9.98 5.15
C GLY A 17 -6.66 9.53 5.00
N TYR A 18 -6.36 8.84 3.89
CA TYR A 18 -5.08 8.16 3.69
C TYR A 18 -3.90 9.13 3.75
N SER A 19 -3.93 10.23 3.00
CA SER A 19 -2.82 11.18 2.90
C SER A 19 -2.45 11.83 4.23
N GLU A 20 -3.43 12.14 5.08
CA GLU A 20 -3.16 12.72 6.41
C GLU A 20 -2.66 11.66 7.40
N THR A 21 -3.16 10.43 7.28
CA THR A 21 -2.92 9.36 8.27
C THR A 21 -1.63 8.59 7.97
N VAL A 22 -1.21 8.45 6.72
CA VAL A 22 -0.05 7.64 6.33
C VAL A 22 1.26 8.10 6.97
N LYS A 23 1.36 9.37 7.41
CA LYS A 23 2.52 9.90 8.15
C LYS A 23 2.91 9.07 9.38
N TYR A 24 1.95 8.42 10.05
CA TYR A 24 2.24 7.55 11.19
C TYR A 24 3.02 6.30 10.76
N ARG A 25 2.79 5.79 9.55
CA ARG A 25 3.58 4.68 9.00
C ARG A 25 5.06 5.06 8.81
N HIS A 26 5.31 6.30 8.41
CA HIS A 26 6.66 6.86 8.23
C HIS A 26 7.33 7.34 9.54
N SER A 27 6.66 7.22 10.68
CA SER A 27 7.15 7.75 11.96
C SER A 27 8.13 6.82 12.69
N VAL A 28 8.40 5.62 12.16
CA VAL A 28 9.24 4.61 12.81
C VAL A 28 10.63 5.15 13.13
N LYS A 29 11.26 5.84 12.18
CA LYS A 29 12.57 6.46 12.35
C LYS A 29 12.62 7.53 13.43
N LEU A 30 11.54 8.31 13.55
CA LEU A 30 11.41 9.32 14.60
C LEU A 30 11.33 8.66 15.97
N PHE A 31 10.53 7.61 16.13
CA PHE A 31 10.46 6.91 17.42
C PHE A 31 11.76 6.18 17.76
N GLU A 32 12.45 5.62 16.77
CA GLU A 32 13.80 5.06 16.93
C GLU A 32 14.78 6.11 17.46
N SER A 33 14.81 7.32 16.88
CA SER A 33 15.72 8.38 17.35
C SER A 33 15.40 8.88 18.76
N LEU A 34 14.18 8.61 19.26
CA LEU A 34 13.74 8.90 20.63
C LEU A 34 13.99 7.71 21.60
N GLY A 35 14.60 6.62 21.11
CA GLY A 35 14.98 5.46 21.90
C GLY A 35 13.94 4.33 21.98
N ALA A 36 12.88 4.37 21.15
CA ALA A 36 11.95 3.25 21.07
C ALA A 36 12.67 1.98 20.61
N ILE A 37 12.23 0.83 21.10
CA ILE A 37 12.80 -0.49 20.76
C ILE A 37 11.92 -1.30 19.80
N GLY A 38 10.76 -0.74 19.41
CA GLY A 38 9.84 -1.32 18.45
C GLY A 38 8.63 -0.39 18.24
N VAL A 39 7.97 -0.52 17.10
CA VAL A 39 6.81 0.33 16.76
C VAL A 39 5.67 -0.54 16.21
N LEU A 40 4.48 -0.35 16.75
CA LEU A 40 3.25 -0.94 16.27
C LEU A 40 2.32 0.17 15.81
N ILE A 41 1.97 0.15 14.53
CA ILE A 41 1.20 1.22 13.91
C ILE A 41 -0.25 0.76 13.75
N LYS A 42 -1.23 1.49 14.30
CA LYS A 42 -2.63 1.25 13.93
C LYS A 42 -2.77 1.38 12.42
N SER A 43 -3.41 0.39 11.78
CA SER A 43 -3.57 0.36 10.34
C SER A 43 -4.10 1.68 9.75
N ILE A 44 -3.56 2.08 8.59
CA ILE A 44 -3.92 3.34 7.90
C ILE A 44 -5.23 3.14 7.12
N THR A 45 -6.32 2.88 7.84
CA THR A 45 -7.64 2.52 7.28
C THR A 45 -8.74 2.97 8.24
N PRO A 46 -9.94 3.34 7.77
CA PRO A 46 -11.06 3.68 8.64
C PRO A 46 -11.59 2.47 9.44
N PHE A 47 -11.46 1.25 8.90
CA PHE A 47 -11.86 0.01 9.56
C PHE A 47 -10.98 -1.15 9.10
N SER A 48 -10.99 -2.25 9.84
CA SER A 48 -10.39 -3.52 9.41
C SER A 48 -11.35 -4.68 9.66
N ILE A 49 -10.98 -5.85 9.15
CA ILE A 49 -11.67 -7.14 9.39
C ILE A 49 -10.68 -8.13 10.00
N ASN A 50 -10.06 -7.73 11.12
CA ASN A 50 -8.94 -8.44 11.71
C ASN A 50 -7.75 -8.67 10.73
N SER A 51 -7.57 -7.72 9.81
CA SER A 51 -6.46 -7.71 8.85
C SER A 51 -5.68 -6.40 8.97
N PRO A 52 -4.36 -6.45 9.18
CA PRO A 52 -3.54 -5.24 9.22
C PRO A 52 -3.34 -4.67 7.81
N HIS A 53 -3.14 -3.36 7.72
CA HIS A 53 -2.86 -2.66 6.48
C HIS A 53 -1.35 -2.53 6.28
N ALA A 54 -0.80 -3.44 5.47
CA ALA A 54 0.60 -3.42 5.04
C ALA A 54 0.95 -2.14 4.26
N GLY A 55 2.25 -1.89 4.08
CA GLY A 55 2.76 -0.68 3.45
C GLY A 55 4.23 -0.42 3.79
N GLY A 56 4.95 0.23 2.88
CA GLY A 56 6.28 0.80 3.16
C GLY A 56 6.20 1.97 4.13
N GLY A 57 7.29 2.25 4.84
CA GLY A 57 7.40 3.40 5.75
C GLY A 57 8.39 3.23 6.90
N ALA A 58 8.96 2.04 7.08
CA ALA A 58 10.00 1.77 8.07
C ALA A 58 11.40 1.75 7.45
N GLU A 59 11.58 2.28 6.24
CA GLU A 59 12.83 2.17 5.49
C GLU A 59 14.01 2.72 6.30
N GLY A 60 15.07 1.92 6.37
CA GLY A 60 16.29 2.22 7.10
C GLY A 60 16.21 2.08 8.62
N ALA A 61 15.02 1.89 9.23
CA ALA A 61 14.90 1.66 10.67
C ALA A 61 15.56 0.32 11.07
N LYS A 62 16.18 0.28 12.25
CA LYS A 62 16.84 -0.92 12.80
C LYS A 62 15.99 -1.61 13.87
N ILE A 63 14.93 -0.96 14.33
CA ILE A 63 13.96 -1.52 15.27
C ILE A 63 12.79 -2.20 14.52
N PRO A 64 12.19 -3.27 15.08
CA PRO A 64 11.05 -3.93 14.46
C PRO A 64 9.84 -3.01 14.39
N ALA A 65 9.16 -3.03 13.25
CA ALA A 65 7.94 -2.27 13.02
C ALA A 65 6.88 -3.13 12.33
N ALA A 66 5.64 -3.08 12.82
CA ALA A 66 4.50 -3.78 12.20
C ALA A 66 3.23 -2.94 12.27
N SER A 67 2.26 -3.28 11.42
CA SER A 67 0.90 -2.73 11.55
C SER A 67 0.03 -3.64 12.42
N LEU A 68 -0.80 -3.04 13.25
CA LEU A 68 -1.87 -3.69 13.98
C LEU A 68 -3.19 -3.50 13.24
N THR A 69 -4.13 -4.43 13.43
CA THR A 69 -5.51 -4.18 13.03
C THR A 69 -6.08 -2.99 13.82
N THR A 70 -7.15 -2.37 13.32
CA THR A 70 -7.79 -1.26 14.04
C THR A 70 -8.33 -1.72 15.40
N GLU A 71 -8.88 -2.94 15.46
CA GLU A 71 -9.48 -3.49 16.68
C GLU A 71 -8.43 -3.79 17.75
N GLN A 72 -7.25 -4.28 17.35
CA GLN A 72 -6.12 -4.55 18.26
C GLN A 72 -5.56 -3.26 18.86
N ALA A 73 -5.34 -2.23 18.04
CA ALA A 73 -4.84 -0.94 18.52
C ALA A 73 -5.83 -0.30 19.51
N ASP A 74 -7.13 -0.35 19.19
CA ASP A 74 -8.17 0.22 20.05
C ASP A 74 -8.35 -0.58 21.35
N MET A 75 -8.16 -1.89 21.30
CA MET A 75 -8.13 -2.72 22.50
C MET A 75 -6.96 -2.34 23.42
N ILE A 76 -5.74 -2.19 22.88
CA ILE A 76 -4.57 -1.77 23.65
C ILE A 76 -4.79 -0.39 24.25
N GLU A 77 -5.37 0.55 23.50
CA GLU A 77 -5.71 1.88 24.01
C GLU A 77 -6.65 1.80 25.21
N ARG A 78 -7.73 1.01 25.13
CA ARG A 78 -8.68 0.85 26.25
C ARG A 78 -8.01 0.25 27.49
N LEU A 79 -7.14 -0.75 27.33
CA LEU A 79 -6.39 -1.33 28.45
C LEU A 79 -5.50 -0.27 29.12
N CYS A 80 -4.78 0.53 28.32
CA CYS A 80 -3.97 1.63 28.84
C CYS A 80 -4.81 2.70 29.55
N GLN A 81 -5.99 3.05 29.01
CA GLN A 81 -6.93 4.00 29.62
C GLN A 81 -7.49 3.50 30.96
N HIS A 82 -7.63 2.18 31.12
CA HIS A 82 -7.98 1.55 32.41
C HIS A 82 -6.81 1.41 33.38
N GLY A 83 -5.62 1.91 33.02
CA GLY A 83 -4.42 1.85 33.87
C GLY A 83 -3.75 0.48 33.89
N GLU A 84 -4.11 -0.43 32.98
CA GLU A 84 -3.48 -1.74 32.90
C GLU A 84 -2.06 -1.66 32.34
N LYS A 85 -1.16 -2.45 32.91
CA LYS A 85 0.21 -2.58 32.40
C LYS A 85 0.23 -3.54 31.21
N VAL A 86 0.21 -2.97 30.01
CA VAL A 86 0.35 -3.75 28.77
C VAL A 86 1.81 -4.14 28.54
N ILE A 87 2.07 -5.45 28.36
CA ILE A 87 3.38 -5.99 27.98
C ILE A 87 3.23 -6.65 26.61
N ILE A 88 4.00 -6.16 25.63
CA ILE A 88 3.98 -6.66 24.25
C ILE A 88 5.28 -7.41 23.99
N ARG A 89 5.17 -8.62 23.46
CA ARG A 89 6.31 -9.39 22.93
C ARG A 89 6.23 -9.40 21.41
N MET A 90 7.19 -8.76 20.76
CA MET A 90 7.33 -8.82 19.30
C MET A 90 8.28 -9.95 18.92
N ASN A 91 7.81 -10.89 18.10
CA ASN A 91 8.63 -11.92 17.49
C ASN A 91 8.47 -11.81 15.98
N MET A 92 9.40 -11.11 15.35
CA MET A 92 9.36 -10.81 13.93
C MET A 92 10.63 -11.35 13.27
N LYS A 93 10.46 -11.99 12.11
CA LYS A 93 11.56 -12.46 11.29
C LYS A 93 11.34 -11.96 9.87
N SER A 94 12.30 -11.19 9.38
CA SER A 94 12.37 -10.74 8.00
C SER A 94 13.83 -10.81 7.56
N HIS A 95 14.05 -11.00 6.28
CA HIS A 95 15.37 -10.95 5.67
C HIS A 95 15.25 -10.17 4.38
N ASN A 96 16.36 -9.55 3.98
CA ASN A 96 16.47 -9.01 2.63
C ASN A 96 17.03 -10.12 1.74
N GLU A 97 16.38 -10.31 0.61
CA GLU A 97 16.94 -11.08 -0.50
C GLU A 97 17.76 -10.16 -1.42
N ASP A 98 18.60 -10.76 -2.25
CA ASP A 98 19.31 -10.02 -3.30
C ASP A 98 18.34 -9.37 -4.28
N PHE A 99 18.78 -8.27 -4.90
CA PHE A 99 17.98 -7.60 -5.92
C PHE A 99 17.65 -8.56 -7.07
N THR A 100 16.37 -8.60 -7.44
CA THR A 100 15.88 -9.39 -8.56
C THR A 100 15.23 -8.50 -9.62
N THR A 101 15.03 -9.05 -10.82
CA THR A 101 14.47 -8.31 -11.95
C THR A 101 12.94 -8.39 -11.96
N SER A 102 12.28 -7.24 -11.82
CA SER A 102 10.85 -7.09 -12.15
C SER A 102 10.65 -6.75 -13.63
N ARG A 103 9.40 -6.75 -14.10
CA ARG A 103 9.05 -6.47 -15.51
C ARG A 103 7.85 -5.54 -15.61
N ASN A 104 7.96 -4.58 -16.53
CA ASN A 104 6.79 -3.86 -17.05
C ASN A 104 6.20 -4.64 -18.22
N LEU A 105 4.88 -4.78 -18.24
CA LEU A 105 4.13 -5.34 -19.37
C LEU A 105 3.55 -4.18 -20.19
N ILE A 106 3.83 -4.17 -21.50
CA ILE A 106 3.46 -3.07 -22.39
C ILE A 106 2.62 -3.65 -23.53
N PHE A 107 1.45 -3.06 -23.77
CA PHE A 107 0.55 -3.40 -24.86
C PHE A 107 0.37 -2.21 -25.78
N GLN A 108 0.42 -2.42 -27.09
CA GLN A 108 0.41 -1.33 -28.06
C GLN A 108 -0.73 -1.49 -29.07
N ILE A 109 -1.45 -0.41 -29.34
CA ILE A 109 -2.39 -0.29 -30.45
C ILE A 109 -1.95 0.88 -31.34
N THR A 110 -1.54 0.54 -32.57
CA THR A 110 -1.09 1.53 -33.54
C THR A 110 -2.24 2.43 -34.00
N GLY A 111 -2.04 3.74 -33.93
CA GLY A 111 -2.96 4.73 -34.49
C GLY A 111 -2.79 4.90 -36.00
N PHE A 112 -3.85 5.28 -36.72
CA PHE A 112 -3.80 5.40 -38.19
C PHE A 112 -3.56 6.82 -38.74
N LYS A 113 -3.64 7.88 -37.92
CA LYS A 113 -3.56 9.29 -38.41
C LYS A 113 -2.55 10.16 -37.66
N GLN A 114 -2.46 10.00 -36.34
CA GLN A 114 -1.62 10.80 -35.43
C GLN A 114 -0.78 9.85 -34.56
N ALA A 115 -0.01 8.96 -35.19
CA ALA A 115 0.72 7.90 -34.50
C ALA A 115 1.86 8.42 -33.59
N ASN A 116 2.24 9.70 -33.73
CA ASN A 116 3.18 10.40 -32.86
C ASN A 116 2.54 10.93 -31.56
N GLU A 117 1.22 10.97 -31.46
CA GLU A 117 0.51 11.30 -30.22
C GLU A 117 0.20 10.02 -29.45
N VAL A 118 0.67 9.94 -28.20
CA VAL A 118 0.53 8.76 -27.33
C VAL A 118 -0.53 9.00 -26.28
N ILE A 119 -1.49 8.07 -26.18
CA ILE A 119 -2.37 7.92 -25.02
C ILE A 119 -1.79 6.79 -24.18
N LEU A 120 -1.38 7.10 -22.95
CA LEU A 120 -0.88 6.11 -22.00
C LEU A 120 -2.00 5.68 -21.05
N LEU A 121 -2.28 4.38 -20.98
CA LEU A 121 -3.16 3.75 -20.00
C LEU A 121 -2.33 2.83 -19.12
N SER A 122 -2.22 3.16 -17.83
CA SER A 122 -1.34 2.42 -16.91
C SER A 122 -2.05 1.93 -15.65
N ALA A 123 -1.61 0.76 -15.20
CA ALA A 123 -1.85 0.18 -13.89
C ALA A 123 -0.56 -0.55 -13.46
N HIS A 124 -0.43 -0.87 -12.18
CA HIS A 124 0.68 -1.66 -11.68
C HIS A 124 0.23 -3.08 -11.35
N ILE A 125 1.14 -4.04 -11.57
CA ILE A 125 0.86 -5.47 -11.50
C ILE A 125 1.37 -6.13 -10.22
N ASP A 126 2.19 -5.41 -9.45
CA ASP A 126 2.61 -5.79 -8.11
C ASP A 126 1.52 -5.46 -7.08
N SER A 127 1.59 -6.13 -5.93
CA SER A 127 0.72 -5.88 -4.80
C SER A 127 1.41 -6.27 -3.50
N TRP A 128 0.82 -5.91 -2.37
CA TRP A 128 1.22 -6.42 -1.07
C TRP A 128 0.86 -7.90 -0.91
N ASP A 129 1.73 -8.62 -0.21
CA ASP A 129 1.69 -10.06 0.03
C ASP A 129 0.61 -10.53 1.01
N VAL A 130 0.00 -9.60 1.76
CA VAL A 130 -1.04 -9.90 2.77
C VAL A 130 -2.45 -10.09 2.19
N GLY A 131 -2.61 -9.96 0.86
CA GLY A 131 -3.90 -10.05 0.18
C GLY A 131 -3.78 -10.62 -1.24
N GLN A 132 -4.83 -10.42 -2.03
CA GLN A 132 -4.88 -10.91 -3.43
C GLN A 132 -4.64 -9.80 -4.46
N GLY A 133 -4.33 -8.56 -4.02
CA GLY A 133 -4.11 -7.42 -4.92
C GLY A 133 -5.31 -7.06 -5.81
N ALA A 134 -6.53 -7.49 -5.46
CA ALA A 134 -7.68 -7.39 -6.36
C ALA A 134 -8.09 -5.95 -6.67
N LEU A 135 -8.12 -5.06 -5.67
CA LEU A 135 -8.44 -3.64 -5.89
C LEU A 135 -7.19 -2.77 -6.08
N ASP A 136 -6.07 -3.18 -5.48
CA ASP A 136 -4.77 -2.52 -5.56
C ASP A 136 -3.72 -3.52 -6.09
N ASN A 137 -3.54 -3.66 -7.40
CA ASN A 137 -4.25 -2.94 -8.49
C ASN A 137 -4.70 -3.86 -9.64
N GLY A 138 -5.15 -5.06 -9.30
CA GLY A 138 -5.73 -6.01 -10.24
C GLY A 138 -6.95 -5.46 -10.97
N GLY A 139 -7.78 -4.68 -10.29
CA GLY A 139 -8.97 -4.03 -10.87
C GLY A 139 -8.62 -3.00 -11.94
N GLY A 140 -7.59 -2.18 -11.71
CA GLY A 140 -7.07 -1.25 -12.73
C GLY A 140 -6.50 -1.99 -13.93
N CYS A 141 -5.74 -3.07 -13.70
CA CYS A 141 -5.25 -3.94 -14.78
C CYS A 141 -6.40 -4.53 -15.61
N ALA A 142 -7.43 -5.07 -14.96
CA ALA A 142 -8.61 -5.64 -15.61
C ALA A 142 -9.42 -4.59 -16.38
N ALA A 143 -9.55 -3.37 -15.84
CA ALA A 143 -10.24 -2.27 -16.50
C ALA A 143 -9.53 -1.85 -17.80
N ILE A 144 -8.20 -1.68 -17.75
CA ILE A 144 -7.40 -1.33 -18.93
C ILE A 144 -7.49 -2.42 -19.99
N TRP A 145 -7.32 -3.69 -19.60
CA TRP A 145 -7.47 -4.81 -20.51
C TRP A 145 -8.84 -4.84 -21.18
N SER A 146 -9.91 -4.68 -20.39
CA SER A 146 -11.28 -4.68 -20.89
C SER A 146 -11.55 -3.52 -21.86
N ALA A 147 -11.03 -2.33 -21.57
CA ALA A 147 -11.13 -1.17 -22.45
C ALA A 147 -10.40 -1.39 -23.78
N LEU A 148 -9.13 -1.85 -23.73
CA LEU A 148 -8.33 -2.13 -24.93
C LEU A 148 -8.93 -3.26 -25.77
N HIS A 149 -9.39 -4.34 -25.13
CA HIS A 149 -10.04 -5.45 -25.79
C HIS A 149 -11.31 -4.99 -26.51
N SER A 150 -12.18 -4.28 -25.80
CA SER A 150 -13.45 -3.79 -26.35
C SER A 150 -13.22 -2.84 -27.53
N LEU A 151 -12.27 -1.90 -27.41
CA LEU A 151 -11.89 -0.99 -28.49
C LEU A 151 -11.42 -1.74 -29.74
N LYS A 152 -10.58 -2.78 -29.55
CA LYS A 152 -10.10 -3.62 -30.64
C LYS A 152 -11.24 -4.40 -31.32
N GLN A 153 -12.20 -4.94 -30.56
CA GLN A 153 -13.35 -5.65 -31.15
C GLN A 153 -14.28 -4.69 -31.91
N LEU A 154 -14.59 -3.53 -31.33
CA LEU A 154 -15.43 -2.52 -31.98
C LEU A 154 -14.80 -2.01 -33.27
N ALA A 155 -13.48 -1.80 -33.30
CA ALA A 155 -12.74 -1.38 -34.49
C ALA A 155 -12.79 -2.37 -35.66
N LYS A 156 -13.07 -3.67 -35.40
CA LYS A 156 -13.31 -4.68 -36.45
C LYS A 156 -14.68 -4.52 -37.10
N ILE A 157 -15.68 -4.09 -36.33
CA ILE A 157 -17.08 -4.00 -36.76
C ILE A 157 -17.36 -2.63 -37.38
N ASN A 158 -16.84 -1.56 -36.76
CA ASN A 158 -17.04 -0.19 -37.23
C ASN A 158 -15.70 0.57 -37.22
N PRO A 159 -15.19 0.98 -38.40
CA PRO A 159 -13.94 1.73 -38.53
C PRO A 159 -13.87 3.04 -37.74
N ALA A 160 -15.01 3.62 -37.35
CA ALA A 160 -15.04 4.82 -36.50
C ALA A 160 -14.36 4.62 -35.14
N PHE A 161 -14.29 3.38 -34.65
CA PHE A 161 -13.59 3.02 -33.40
C PHE A 161 -12.10 2.74 -33.59
N LYS A 162 -11.56 2.80 -34.81
CA LYS A 162 -10.10 2.67 -35.00
C LYS A 162 -9.40 3.85 -34.31
N PRO A 163 -8.40 3.60 -33.45
CA PRO A 163 -7.66 4.68 -32.80
C PRO A 163 -6.97 5.57 -33.82
N LYS A 164 -7.19 6.88 -33.75
CA LYS A 164 -6.43 7.86 -34.55
C LYS A 164 -4.99 8.01 -34.03
N ARG A 165 -4.83 7.90 -32.70
CA ARG A 165 -3.60 8.05 -31.93
C ARG A 165 -3.02 6.70 -31.51
N PHE A 166 -1.75 6.68 -31.17
CA PHE A 166 -1.08 5.52 -30.59
C PHE A 166 -1.56 5.31 -29.15
N ILE A 167 -1.91 4.09 -28.77
CA ILE A 167 -2.28 3.74 -27.40
C ILE A 167 -1.23 2.80 -26.83
N ASN A 168 -0.72 3.14 -25.64
CA ASN A 168 0.30 2.42 -24.89
C ASN A 168 -0.21 2.09 -23.48
#